data_AF-C5LJR5-F1
#
_entry.id   AF-C5LJR5-F1
#
_cell.length_a   1.000
_cell.length_b   1.000
_cell.length_c   1.000
_cell.angle_alpha   90.00
_cell.angle_beta   90.00
_cell.angle_gamma   90.00
#
_symmetry.space_group_name_H-M   'P 1'
#
loop_
_entity.id
_entity.type
_entity.pdbx_description
1 polymer ?
#
loop_
_entity_poly.entity_id
_entity_poly.type
_entity_poly.pdbx_seq_one_letter_code
_entity_poly.pdbx_strand_id
1 'polypeptide(L)'
;MHVALGQDKITAHILNTSAGLGQETSTGFVAETSKLMATLVQMGVRTICFARYRQMVEIMLSRVRALMKKGSEEQVSAVVSYRSGYTQDCRRGIEQQIFSHQVLGVICTSALELGVDIGSLDCCISMGYPGSSHSLQQQFGRAGRV
;
A
#
# COMPACT_ATOMS: atom_id res chain seq x y z
N MET A 1 -7.36 -17.15 0.32
CA MET A 1 -5.97 -17.37 0.78
C MET A 1 -5.19 -18.01 -0.37
N HIS A 2 -4.45 -17.21 -1.13
CA HIS A 2 -3.48 -17.73 -2.11
C HIS A 2 -2.42 -16.65 -2.30
N VAL A 3 -1.22 -16.90 -1.78
CA VAL A 3 -0.01 -16.18 -2.16
C VAL A 3 0.58 -16.99 -3.30
N ALA A 4 0.47 -16.50 -4.53
CA ALA A 4 1.18 -17.09 -5.65
C ALA A 4 2.63 -16.61 -5.57
N LEU A 5 3.51 -17.45 -5.03
CA LEU A 5 4.97 -17.27 -5.09
C LEU A 5 5.44 -17.65 -6.49
N GLY A 6 5.42 -16.69 -7.42
CA GLY A 6 6.14 -16.79 -8.69
C GLY A 6 7.59 -16.37 -8.48
N GLN A 7 8.54 -17.16 -8.97
CA GLN A 7 9.94 -17.23 -8.51
C GLN A 7 10.80 -15.95 -8.51
N ASP A 8 10.31 -14.79 -8.93
CA ASP A 8 11.06 -13.51 -8.84
C ASP A 8 10.17 -12.30 -8.48
N LYS A 9 8.93 -12.51 -7.97
CA LYS A 9 7.91 -11.44 -7.84
C LYS A 9 7.07 -11.61 -6.57
N ILE A 10 7.12 -10.66 -5.63
CA ILE A 10 6.26 -10.67 -4.43
C ILE A 10 4.98 -9.88 -4.73
N THR A 11 3.94 -10.57 -5.19
CA THR A 11 2.59 -9.99 -5.29
C THR A 11 1.72 -10.51 -4.13
N ALA A 12 1.27 -9.62 -3.25
CA ALA A 12 0.49 -10.00 -2.08
C ALA A 12 -1.00 -9.64 -2.25
N HIS A 13 -1.86 -10.68 -2.21
CA HIS A 13 -3.31 -10.55 -2.31
C HIS A 13 -3.96 -10.81 -0.95
N ILE A 14 -4.61 -9.80 -0.35
CA ILE A 14 -5.55 -10.01 0.76
C ILE A 14 -6.97 -9.84 0.22
N LEU A 15 -7.63 -10.96 -0.05
CA LEU A 15 -9.05 -11.03 -0.42
C LEU A 15 -9.89 -11.32 0.83
N ASN A 16 -10.96 -10.54 1.04
CA ASN A 16 -11.92 -10.77 2.11
C ASN A 16 -12.82 -11.97 1.75
N THR A 17 -12.89 -12.97 2.63
CA THR A 17 -13.83 -14.10 2.49
C THR A 17 -15.24 -13.60 2.84
N SER A 18 -16.17 -13.72 1.90
CA SER A 18 -17.59 -13.50 2.16
C SER A 18 -18.15 -14.61 3.05
N ALA A 19 -18.40 -14.31 4.33
CA ALA A 19 -19.40 -14.99 5.15
C ALA A 19 -19.74 -14.16 6.39
N GLY A 20 -21.00 -13.72 6.51
CA GLY A 20 -21.59 -13.27 7.77
C GLY A 20 -21.83 -11.76 7.91
N LEU A 21 -23.10 -11.40 7.98
CA LEU A 21 -23.59 -10.10 8.45
C LEU A 21 -23.08 -9.84 9.88
N GLY A 22 -22.22 -8.83 10.07
CA GLY A 22 -21.78 -8.43 11.41
C GLY A 22 -20.68 -7.39 11.34
N GLN A 23 -20.82 -6.29 12.07
CA GLN A 23 -19.99 -5.08 12.01
C GLN A 23 -18.55 -5.24 12.55
N GLU A 24 -17.95 -6.43 12.53
CA GLU A 24 -16.64 -6.73 13.14
C GLU A 24 -15.46 -6.89 12.12
N THR A 25 -15.75 -7.01 10.83
CA THR A 25 -14.74 -7.39 9.81
C THR A 25 -13.79 -6.28 9.32
N SER A 26 -14.17 -5.00 9.42
CA SER A 26 -13.34 -3.89 8.91
C SER A 26 -12.04 -3.69 9.70
N THR A 27 -12.07 -3.94 11.01
CA THR A 27 -10.90 -3.77 11.89
C THR A 27 -9.85 -4.85 11.66
N GLY A 28 -10.28 -6.11 11.47
CA GLY A 28 -9.37 -7.23 11.19
C GLY A 28 -8.62 -7.05 9.88
N PHE A 29 -9.33 -6.60 8.85
CA PHE A 29 -8.75 -6.38 7.53
C PHE A 29 -7.66 -5.29 7.51
N VAL A 30 -7.94 -4.16 8.16
CA VAL A 30 -6.94 -3.09 8.33
C VAL A 30 -5.77 -3.59 9.17
N ALA A 31 -6.03 -4.36 10.23
CA ALA A 31 -4.97 -4.88 11.09
C ALA A 31 -4.02 -5.82 10.35
N GLU A 32 -4.53 -6.79 9.60
CA GLU A 32 -3.69 -7.74 8.84
C GLU A 32 -2.92 -7.04 7.71
N THR A 33 -3.57 -6.13 6.98
CA THR A 33 -2.89 -5.35 5.93
C THR A 33 -1.78 -4.49 6.51
N SER A 34 -2.00 -3.81 7.65
CA SER A 34 -0.97 -3.00 8.31
C SER A 34 0.21 -3.84 8.79
N LYS A 35 -0.03 -5.06 9.31
CA LYS A 35 1.04 -5.98 9.69
C LYS A 35 1.87 -6.38 8.47
N LEU A 36 1.21 -6.81 7.40
CA LEU A 36 1.89 -7.20 6.16
C LEU A 36 2.74 -6.06 5.59
N MET A 37 2.16 -4.87 5.45
CA MET A 37 2.87 -3.67 4.97
C MET A 37 4.08 -3.36 5.86
N ALA A 38 3.90 -3.36 7.18
CA ALA A 38 4.98 -3.10 8.12
C ALA A 38 6.11 -4.12 7.99
N THR A 39 5.79 -5.41 7.84
CA THR A 39 6.78 -6.47 7.63
C THR A 39 7.56 -6.26 6.34
N LEU A 40 6.87 -6.01 5.22
CA LEU A 40 7.52 -5.79 3.92
C LEU A 40 8.45 -4.57 3.93
N VAL A 41 7.99 -3.45 4.49
CA VAL A 41 8.81 -2.24 4.60
C VAL A 41 10.04 -2.46 5.50
N GLN A 42 9.88 -3.15 6.63
CA GLN A 42 11.01 -3.50 7.50
C GLN A 42 12.01 -4.44 6.83
N MET A 43 11.57 -5.26 5.87
CA MET A 43 12.43 -6.09 5.02
C MET A 43 13.08 -5.32 3.86
N GLY A 44 12.82 -4.00 3.74
CA GLY A 44 13.34 -3.17 2.65
C GLY A 44 12.57 -3.31 1.33
N VAL A 45 11.41 -3.97 1.32
CA VAL A 45 10.60 -4.16 0.11
C VAL A 45 9.78 -2.90 -0.17
N ARG A 46 10.00 -2.26 -1.32
CA ARG A 46 9.24 -1.06 -1.71
C ARG A 46 7.81 -1.44 -2.03
N THR A 47 6.90 -1.00 -1.18
CA THR A 47 5.52 -1.48 -1.17
C THR A 47 4.54 -0.35 -1.40
N ILE A 48 3.61 -0.55 -2.33
CA ILE A 48 2.41 0.30 -2.46
C ILE A 48 1.18 -0.44 -1.95
N CYS A 49 0.33 0.28 -1.24
CA CYS A 49 -0.94 -0.23 -0.77
C CYS A 49 -2.08 0.67 -1.25
N PHE A 50 -3.02 0.08 -1.99
CA PHE A 50 -4.22 0.76 -2.49
C PHE A 50 -5.39 0.53 -1.55
N ALA A 51 -6.00 1.60 -1.04
CA ALA A 51 -7.17 1.58 -0.17
C ALA A 51 -8.36 2.30 -0.80
N ARG A 52 -9.57 1.76 -0.61
CA ARG A 52 -10.79 2.31 -1.24
C ARG A 52 -11.19 3.70 -0.73
N TYR A 53 -10.96 3.96 0.56
CA TYR A 53 -11.45 5.17 1.22
C TYR A 53 -10.31 5.99 1.83
N ARG A 54 -10.42 7.33 1.76
CA ARG A 54 -9.43 8.25 2.32
C ARG A 54 -9.21 8.04 3.83
N GLN A 55 -10.30 7.80 4.57
CA GLN A 55 -10.22 7.51 6.00
C GLN A 55 -9.39 6.25 6.27
N MET A 56 -9.49 5.25 5.39
CA MET A 56 -8.73 4.01 5.52
C MET A 56 -7.22 4.25 5.37
N VAL A 57 -6.82 5.14 4.45
CA VAL A 57 -5.40 5.52 4.26
C VAL A 57 -4.80 6.07 5.55
N GLU A 58 -5.50 6.98 6.22
CA GLU A 58 -5.01 7.62 7.46
C GLU A 58 -4.93 6.63 8.63
N ILE A 59 -5.94 5.77 8.78
CA ILE A 59 -5.95 4.72 9.80
C ILE A 59 -4.78 3.76 9.57
N MET A 60 -4.59 3.33 8.33
CA MET A 60 -3.56 2.35 7.97
C MET A 60 -2.16 2.94 8.14
N LEU A 61 -1.93 4.19 7.73
CA LEU A 61 -0.67 4.91 7.96
C LEU A 61 -0.34 4.98 9.45
N SER A 62 -1.31 5.38 10.27
CA SER A 62 -1.13 5.50 11.72
C SER A 62 -0.80 4.15 12.35
N ARG A 63 -1.46 3.08 11.89
CA ARG A 63 -1.28 1.72 12.39
C ARG A 63 0.05 1.10 11.96
N VAL A 64 0.46 1.26 10.70
CA VAL A 64 1.77 0.81 10.19
C VAL A 64 2.89 1.48 10.97
N ARG A 65 2.84 2.81 11.11
CA ARG A 65 3.84 3.55 11.90
C ARG A 65 3.86 3.09 13.35
N ALA A 66 2.70 2.84 13.96
CA ALA A 66 2.64 2.33 15.33
C ALA A 66 3.27 0.93 15.47
N LEU A 67 3.08 0.04 14.49
CA LEU A 67 3.70 -1.28 14.46
C LEU A 67 5.22 -1.21 14.28
N MET A 68 5.70 -0.18 13.56
CA MET A 68 7.12 0.05 13.29
C MET A 68 7.82 0.90 14.35
N LYS A 69 7.13 1.41 15.39
CA LYS A 69 7.73 2.26 16.44
C LYS A 69 8.90 1.61 17.21
N LYS A 70 9.05 0.28 17.13
CA LYS A 70 10.19 -0.44 17.70
C LYS A 70 11.42 -0.48 16.76
N GLY A 71 11.26 -0.07 15.50
CA GLY A 71 12.34 0.08 14.52
C GLY A 71 12.95 1.49 14.54
N SER A 72 13.75 1.82 13.51
CA SER A 72 14.37 3.14 13.42
C SER A 72 13.36 4.24 13.04
N GLU A 73 13.56 5.46 13.53
CA GLU A 73 12.73 6.62 13.16
C GLU A 73 12.73 6.87 11.64
N GLU A 74 13.86 6.57 10.98
CA GLU A 74 14.02 6.65 9.53
C GLU A 74 13.13 5.64 8.79
N GLN A 75 13.03 4.40 9.26
CA GLN A 75 12.13 3.42 8.66
C GLN A 75 10.66 3.81 8.84
N VAL A 76 10.31 4.42 9.98
CA VAL A 76 8.94 4.90 10.24
C VAL A 76 8.59 6.08 9.33
N SER A 77 9.53 7.00 9.08
CA SER A 77 9.33 8.15 8.19
C SER A 77 9.29 7.76 6.71
N ALA A 78 9.91 6.63 6.34
CA ALA A 78 9.86 6.05 4.99
C ALA A 78 8.49 5.51 4.56
N VAL A 79 7.47 5.56 5.44
CA VAL A 79 6.07 5.23 5.10
C VAL A 79 5.22 6.51 5.03
N VAL A 80 4.61 6.76 3.88
CA VAL A 80 3.81 7.96 3.60
C VAL A 80 2.43 7.61 3.05
N SER A 81 1.50 8.57 3.16
CA SER A 81 0.22 8.50 2.44
C SER A 81 0.27 9.34 1.16
N TYR A 82 -0.53 8.97 0.16
CA TYR A 82 -0.74 9.75 -1.06
C TYR A 82 -2.23 9.84 -1.38
N ARG A 83 -2.77 11.05 -1.43
CA ARG A 83 -4.20 11.29 -1.64
C ARG A 83 -4.45 12.48 -2.57
N SER A 84 -5.54 12.42 -3.32
CA SER A 84 -5.92 13.46 -4.30
C SER A 84 -6.14 14.85 -3.69
N GLY A 85 -6.35 14.94 -2.38
CA GLY A 85 -6.57 16.20 -1.65
C GLY A 85 -5.28 16.92 -1.24
N TYR A 86 -4.10 16.38 -1.57
CA TYR A 86 -2.84 17.10 -1.39
C TYR A 86 -2.61 18.15 -2.47
N THR A 87 -1.94 19.24 -2.09
CA THR A 87 -1.50 20.27 -3.03
C THR A 87 -0.53 19.68 -4.05
N GLN A 88 -0.39 20.34 -5.20
CA GLN A 88 0.50 19.88 -6.26
C GLN A 88 1.96 19.76 -5.78
N ASP A 89 2.44 20.73 -4.99
CA ASP A 89 3.80 20.71 -4.45
C ASP A 89 4.01 19.57 -3.45
N CYS A 90 3.01 19.29 -2.61
CA CYS A 90 3.07 18.16 -1.68
C CYS A 90 3.13 16.82 -2.42
N ARG A 91 2.34 16.66 -3.49
CA ARG A 91 2.39 15.46 -4.34
C ARG A 91 3.75 15.30 -5.02
N ARG A 92 4.29 16.37 -5.61
CA ARG A 92 5.61 16.36 -6.25
C ARG A 92 6.73 15.99 -5.28
N GLY A 93 6.69 16.51 -4.05
CA GLY A 93 7.66 16.16 -3.03
C GLY A 93 7.61 14.67 -2.65
N ILE A 94 6.41 14.10 -2.53
CA ILE A 94 6.25 12.66 -2.26
C ILE A 94 6.72 11.83 -3.47
N GLU A 95 6.35 12.22 -4.69
CA GLU A 95 6.77 11.55 -5.93
C GLU A 95 8.30 11.52 -6.07
N GLN A 96 8.98 12.62 -5.75
CA GLN A 96 10.44 12.68 -5.73
C GLN A 96 11.04 11.74 -4.69
N GLN A 97 10.47 11.66 -3.48
CA GLN A 97 10.95 10.76 -2.43
C GLN A 97 10.74 9.28 -2.77
N ILE A 98 9.65 8.96 -3.49
CA ILE A 98 9.42 7.60 -4.00
C ILE A 98 10.47 7.27 -5.07
N PHE A 99 10.70 8.19 -6.02
CA PHE A 99 11.67 8.02 -7.09
C PHE A 99 13.11 7.91 -6.57
N SER A 100 13.46 8.66 -5.52
CA SER A 100 14.79 8.63 -4.88
C SER A 100 15.01 7.48 -3.90
N HIS A 101 14.05 6.55 -3.79
CA HIS A 101 14.08 5.42 -2.85
C HIS A 101 14.13 5.81 -1.36
N GLN A 102 13.80 7.06 -1.01
CA GLN A 102 13.68 7.51 0.38
C GLN A 102 12.39 7.01 1.03
N VAL A 103 11.35 6.77 0.22
CA VAL A 103 10.09 6.18 0.66
C VAL A 103 10.06 4.70 0.27
N LEU A 104 9.89 3.85 1.27
CA LEU A 104 9.74 2.40 1.11
C LEU A 104 8.27 1.96 1.14
N GLY A 105 7.37 2.77 1.69
CA GLY A 105 5.96 2.42 1.81
C GLY A 105 5.04 3.56 1.40
N VAL A 106 4.14 3.32 0.45
CA VAL A 106 3.12 4.30 0.03
C VAL A 106 1.74 3.73 0.25
N ILE A 107 0.88 4.45 0.98
CA ILE A 107 -0.53 4.10 1.17
C ILE A 107 -1.38 5.12 0.42
N CYS A 108 -2.16 4.69 -0.55
CA CYS A 108 -2.89 5.59 -1.42
C CYS A 108 -4.32 5.14 -1.67
N THR A 109 -5.17 6.06 -2.13
CA THR A 109 -6.42 5.68 -2.78
C THR A 109 -6.19 5.39 -4.27
N SER A 110 -7.27 5.28 -5.07
CA SER A 110 -7.20 5.23 -6.53
C SER A 110 -6.53 6.46 -7.19
N ALA A 111 -6.05 7.44 -6.43
CA ALA A 111 -5.44 8.65 -6.97
C ALA A 111 -4.09 8.38 -7.68
N LEU A 112 -3.43 7.26 -7.37
CA LEU A 112 -2.25 6.78 -8.09
C LEU A 112 -2.59 5.79 -9.23
N GLU A 113 -3.87 5.50 -9.49
CA GLU A 113 -4.26 4.69 -10.65
C GLU A 113 -4.03 5.46 -11.96
N LEU A 114 -4.14 6.78 -11.93
CA LEU A 114 -4.03 7.67 -13.09
C LEU A 114 -2.58 8.14 -13.31
N GLY A 115 -1.82 7.32 -14.04
CA GLY A 115 -0.73 7.81 -14.91
C GLY A 115 0.57 8.32 -14.29
N VAL A 116 0.67 8.50 -12.96
CA VAL A 116 1.91 8.95 -12.33
C VAL A 116 2.96 7.83 -12.40
N ASP A 117 4.09 8.11 -13.04
CA ASP A 117 5.23 7.20 -13.08
C ASP A 117 6.04 7.34 -11.79
N ILE A 118 5.65 6.59 -10.77
CA ILE A 118 6.32 6.51 -9.47
C ILE A 118 7.53 5.54 -9.50
N GLY A 119 8.00 5.17 -10.68
CA GLY A 119 9.08 4.19 -10.86
C GLY A 119 8.63 2.75 -10.63
N SER A 120 9.60 1.87 -10.41
CA SER A 120 9.34 0.46 -10.10
C SER A 120 9.08 0.28 -8.61
N LEU A 121 8.04 -0.48 -8.26
CA LEU A 121 7.80 -0.93 -6.89
C LEU A 121 7.96 -2.45 -6.85
N ASP A 122 8.36 -2.96 -5.69
CA ASP A 122 8.70 -4.38 -5.53
C ASP A 122 7.45 -5.20 -5.15
N CYS A 123 6.51 -4.57 -4.42
CA CYS A 123 5.27 -5.20 -3.99
C CYS A 123 4.07 -4.24 -4.11
N CYS A 124 2.90 -4.80 -4.47
CA CYS A 124 1.62 -4.10 -4.47
C CYS A 124 0.61 -4.89 -3.62
N ILE A 125 -0.04 -4.17 -2.70
CA ILE A 125 -1.13 -4.65 -1.86
C ILE A 125 -2.43 -3.95 -2.29
N SER A 126 -3.46 -4.73 -2.61
CA SER A 126 -4.80 -4.20 -2.84
C SER A 126 -5.67 -4.44 -1.61
N MET A 127 -6.14 -3.38 -0.97
CA MET A 127 -7.03 -3.48 0.18
C MET A 127 -8.48 -3.72 -0.26
N GLY A 128 -8.77 -4.98 -0.58
CA GLY A 128 -10.08 -5.44 -0.99
C GLY A 128 -10.24 -5.37 -2.51
N TYR A 129 -11.44 -5.67 -3.01
CA TYR A 129 -11.67 -5.64 -4.44
C TYR A 129 -11.92 -4.21 -4.94
N PRO A 130 -11.16 -3.70 -5.93
CA PRO A 130 -11.28 -2.33 -6.43
C PRO A 130 -12.55 -2.08 -7.27
N GLY A 131 -13.42 -3.09 -7.44
CA GLY A 131 -14.69 -2.98 -8.15
C GLY A 131 -14.64 -3.48 -9.59
N SER A 132 -13.45 -3.60 -10.20
CA SER A 132 -13.27 -4.22 -11.51
C SER A 132 -11.95 -5.00 -11.61
N SER A 133 -11.92 -6.04 -12.45
CA SER A 133 -10.72 -6.81 -12.78
C SER A 133 -9.67 -5.93 -13.47
N HIS A 134 -10.12 -4.97 -14.27
CA HIS A 134 -9.25 -4.02 -14.97
C HIS A 134 -8.53 -3.06 -14.01
N SER A 135 -9.23 -2.50 -13.02
CA SER A 135 -8.60 -1.68 -11.96
C SER A 135 -7.56 -2.47 -11.18
N LEU A 136 -7.86 -3.74 -10.89
CA LEU A 136 -6.93 -4.63 -10.21
C LEU A 136 -5.66 -4.89 -11.05
N GLN A 137 -5.81 -5.12 -12.36
CA GLN A 137 -4.68 -5.26 -13.28
C GLN A 137 -3.83 -3.99 -13.37
N GLN A 138 -4.44 -2.80 -13.36
CA GLN A 138 -3.70 -1.54 -13.36
C GLN A 138 -2.89 -1.34 -12.07
N GLN A 139 -3.47 -1.67 -10.92
CA GLN A 139 -2.76 -1.61 -9.62
C GLN A 139 -1.55 -2.54 -9.63
N PHE A 140 -1.71 -3.78 -10.08
CA PHE A 140 -0.60 -4.74 -10.13
C PHE A 140 0.44 -4.44 -11.20
N GLY A 141 0.05 -3.81 -12.31
CA GLY A 141 1.01 -3.34 -13.32
C GLY A 141 1.97 -2.26 -12.82
N ARG A 142 1.78 -1.73 -11.60
CA ARG A 142 2.71 -0.80 -10.93
C ARG A 142 3.80 -1.50 -10.12
N ALA A 143 3.62 -2.79 -9.80
CA ALA A 143 4.68 -3.60 -9.22
C ALA A 143 5.43 -4.36 -10.31
N GLY A 144 6.76 -4.41 -10.24
CA GLY A 144 7.58 -5.28 -11.08
C GLY A 144 8.04 -4.74 -12.42
N ARG A 145 8.31 -3.43 -12.55
CA ARG A 145 9.15 -2.93 -13.67
C ARG A 145 10.63 -3.09 -13.32
N VAL A 146 11.27 -4.11 -13.84
CA VAL A 146 12.73 -4.18 -13.99
C VAL A 146 13.11 -3.71 -15.37
#